data_AF-A0A419L113-F1
#
_entry.id   AF-A0A419L113-F1
#
_cell.length_a   1.000
_cell.length_b   1.000
_cell.length_c   1.000
_cell.angle_alpha   90.00
_cell.angle_beta   90.00
_cell.angle_gamma   90.00
#
_symmetry.space_group_name_H-M   'P 1'
#
loop_
_entity.id
_entity.type
_entity.pdbx_description
1 polymer ?
#
loop_
_entity_poly.entity_id
_entity_poly.type
_entity_poly.pdbx_seq_one_letter_code
_entity_poly.pdbx_strand_id
1 'polypeptide(L)'
;MSRSIIAEKRALSPVIATVILISVTIVVAVSVAYWMGSIASGYTTFEQIELPTVYAKDITSGSLTYDSTFVGWNVTIKLKNTGSADATIDDIFINDVPLEDYDTGTVYLYVDNCSATTQVDGNWTDSLSSLSIDINKGESKTLYLYIKDDSGGQGVDGCTSGTTVNIKIHTASGRDYPTHVKLP
;
A
#
# COMPACT_ATOMS: atom_id res chain seq x y z
N MET A 1 77.27 33.10 -11.89
CA MET A 1 76.74 32.76 -10.55
C MET A 1 75.67 31.69 -10.73
N SER A 2 75.96 30.43 -10.40
CA SER A 2 74.94 29.36 -10.41
C SER A 2 74.13 29.47 -9.12
N ARG A 3 72.84 29.79 -9.24
CA ARG A 3 71.91 29.75 -8.10
C ARG A 3 71.53 28.30 -7.83
N SER A 4 71.51 27.94 -6.55
CA SER A 4 71.20 26.58 -6.08
C SER A 4 69.73 26.24 -6.35
N ILE A 5 69.49 25.18 -7.12
CA ILE A 5 68.16 24.62 -7.44
C ILE A 5 67.34 24.26 -6.18
N ILE A 6 67.99 24.01 -5.04
CA ILE A 6 67.33 23.68 -3.76
C ILE A 6 66.62 24.89 -3.16
N ALA A 7 67.10 26.12 -3.40
CA ALA A 7 66.46 27.34 -2.92
C ALA A 7 65.13 27.63 -3.65
N GLU A 8 65.00 27.23 -4.92
CA GLU A 8 63.78 27.45 -5.71
C GLU A 8 62.64 26.47 -5.40
N LYS A 9 62.95 25.29 -4.84
CA LYS A 9 61.91 24.32 -4.40
C LYS A 9 61.10 24.77 -3.18
N ARG A 10 61.57 25.78 -2.42
CA ARG A 10 60.84 26.32 -1.25
C ARG A 10 59.51 26.99 -1.64
N ALA A 11 59.38 27.49 -2.87
CA ALA A 11 58.15 28.09 -3.38
C ALA A 11 57.08 27.07 -3.79
N LEU A 12 57.43 25.78 -3.93
CA LEU A 12 56.49 24.74 -4.33
C LEU A 12 55.64 24.22 -3.16
N SER A 13 56.13 24.26 -1.92
CA SER A 13 55.40 23.77 -0.74
C SER A 13 54.08 24.51 -0.48
N PRO A 14 54.00 25.85 -0.60
CA PRO A 14 52.74 26.57 -0.52
C PRO A 14 51.74 26.16 -1.62
N VAL A 15 52.23 25.95 -2.84
CA VAL A 15 51.39 25.58 -3.99
C VAL A 15 50.88 24.15 -3.87
N ILE A 16 51.71 23.22 -3.40
CA ILE A 16 51.30 21.83 -3.17
C ILE A 16 50.27 21.76 -2.03
N ALA A 17 50.44 22.56 -0.98
CA ALA A 17 49.49 22.64 0.12
C ALA A 17 48.11 23.13 -0.35
N THR A 18 48.04 24.15 -1.21
CA THR A 18 46.76 24.63 -1.74
C THR A 18 46.08 23.59 -2.63
N VAL A 19 46.84 22.87 -3.47
CA VAL A 19 46.29 21.78 -4.29
C VAL A 19 45.68 20.69 -3.41
N ILE A 20 46.39 20.20 -2.39
CA ILE A 20 45.87 19.16 -1.48
C ILE A 20 44.62 19.67 -0.75
N LEU A 21 44.64 20.89 -0.23
CA LEU A 21 43.49 21.47 0.48
C LEU A 21 42.27 21.60 -0.44
N ILE A 22 42.43 22.13 -1.65
CA ILE A 22 41.35 22.27 -2.61
C ILE A 22 40.83 20.89 -3.02
N SER A 23 41.71 19.94 -3.31
CA SER A 23 41.32 18.58 -3.67
C SER A 23 40.51 17.90 -2.57
N VAL A 24 40.99 17.90 -1.32
CA VAL A 24 40.27 17.30 -0.19
C VAL A 24 38.93 18.02 0.05
N THR A 25 38.92 19.35 -0.05
CA THR A 25 37.69 20.14 0.16
C THR A 25 36.63 19.80 -0.88
N ILE A 26 36.99 19.71 -2.16
CA ILE A 26 36.06 19.34 -3.22
C ILE A 26 35.55 17.91 -3.02
N VAL A 27 36.45 16.97 -2.68
CA VAL A 27 36.06 15.57 -2.46
C VAL A 27 35.04 15.47 -1.33
N VAL A 28 35.32 16.07 -0.17
CA VAL A 28 34.40 16.02 0.98
C VAL A 28 33.07 16.69 0.66
N ALA A 29 33.08 17.86 -0.01
CA ALA A 29 31.86 18.57 -0.37
C ALA A 29 30.96 17.72 -1.29
N VAL A 30 31.54 17.09 -2.32
CA VAL A 30 30.80 16.24 -3.27
C VAL A 30 30.29 14.98 -2.58
N SER A 31 31.10 14.35 -1.72
CA SER A 31 30.67 13.17 -0.95
C SER A 31 29.47 13.47 -0.06
N VAL A 32 29.49 14.60 0.66
CA VAL A 32 28.38 15.00 1.53
C VAL A 32 27.15 15.35 0.70
N ALA A 33 27.32 16.05 -0.43
CA ALA A 33 26.21 16.40 -1.30
C ALA A 33 25.48 15.15 -1.84
N TYR A 34 26.22 14.15 -2.34
CA TYR A 34 25.62 12.90 -2.79
C TYR A 34 25.01 12.09 -1.65
N TRP A 35 25.62 12.09 -0.46
CA TRP A 35 25.08 11.39 0.69
C TRP A 35 23.76 12.01 1.16
N MET A 36 23.70 13.34 1.29
CA MET A 36 22.47 14.05 1.64
C MET A 36 21.40 13.90 0.56
N GLY A 37 21.79 13.93 -0.73
CA GLY A 37 20.87 13.68 -1.85
C GLY A 37 20.30 12.26 -1.85
N SER A 38 21.14 11.26 -1.53
CA SER A 38 20.72 9.86 -1.43
C SER A 38 19.70 9.65 -0.30
N ILE A 39 19.92 10.28 0.85
CA ILE A 39 18.99 10.22 1.98
C ILE A 39 17.67 10.90 1.62
N ALA A 40 17.73 12.10 1.03
CA ALA A 40 16.53 12.82 0.60
C ALA A 40 15.71 11.99 -0.39
N SER A 41 16.36 11.36 -1.39
CA SER A 41 15.69 10.47 -2.35
C SER A 41 14.91 9.35 -1.65
N GLY A 42 15.53 8.66 -0.68
CA GLY A 42 14.91 7.55 0.05
C GLY A 42 13.69 7.93 0.91
N TYR A 43 13.60 9.18 1.37
CA TYR A 43 12.44 9.66 2.16
C TYR A 43 11.36 10.32 1.30
N THR A 44 11.66 10.69 0.06
CA THR A 44 10.67 11.31 -0.85
C THR A 44 9.79 10.30 -1.57
N THR A 45 10.16 9.02 -1.57
CA THR A 45 9.32 7.92 -2.04
C THR A 45 8.53 7.33 -0.87
N PHE A 46 7.24 7.63 -0.83
CA PHE A 46 6.32 7.08 0.16
C PHE A 46 5.05 6.63 -0.54
N GLU A 47 4.54 5.45 -0.22
CA GLU A 47 3.15 5.13 -0.53
C GLU A 47 2.24 5.95 0.40
N GLN A 48 1.02 6.25 -0.01
CA GLN A 48 -0.02 6.75 0.89
C GLN A 48 -1.35 6.39 0.28
N ILE A 49 -2.14 5.55 0.95
CA ILE A 49 -3.47 5.17 0.51
C ILE A 49 -4.50 5.98 1.29
N GLU A 50 -5.43 6.58 0.56
CA GLU A 50 -6.62 7.23 1.11
C GLU A 50 -7.86 6.40 0.81
N LEU A 51 -8.82 6.46 1.73
CA LEU A 51 -10.12 5.78 1.65
C LEU A 51 -11.25 6.81 1.48
N PRO A 52 -11.34 7.50 0.33
CA PRO A 52 -12.29 8.60 0.12
C PRO A 52 -13.75 8.19 0.25
N THR A 53 -14.08 6.91 0.08
CA THR A 53 -15.46 6.44 0.17
C THR A 53 -15.49 5.03 0.71
N VAL A 54 -16.22 4.83 1.80
CA VAL A 54 -16.50 3.53 2.40
C VAL A 54 -17.97 3.50 2.79
N TYR A 55 -18.72 2.53 2.25
CA TYR A 55 -20.12 2.32 2.63
C TYR A 55 -20.51 0.86 2.42
N ALA A 56 -21.56 0.43 3.13
CA ALA A 56 -22.15 -0.89 2.98
C ALA A 56 -23.55 -0.77 2.36
N LYS A 57 -23.93 -1.74 1.54
CA LYS A 57 -25.29 -1.94 1.04
C LYS A 57 -25.75 -3.34 1.39
N ASP A 58 -27.02 -3.47 1.73
CA ASP A 58 -27.68 -4.75 1.94
C ASP A 58 -27.78 -5.53 0.63
N ILE A 59 -27.59 -6.84 0.72
CA ILE A 59 -27.87 -7.79 -0.35
C ILE A 59 -28.94 -8.73 0.16
N THR A 60 -30.15 -8.49 -0.33
CA THR A 60 -31.33 -9.27 0.03
C THR A 60 -31.49 -10.51 -0.85
N SER A 61 -30.94 -10.49 -2.07
CA SER A 61 -30.92 -11.63 -2.99
C SER A 61 -29.87 -11.41 -4.07
N GLY A 62 -28.78 -12.18 -4.07
CA GLY A 62 -27.78 -12.18 -5.13
C GLY A 62 -27.10 -13.55 -5.25
N SER A 63 -26.58 -13.89 -6.42
CA SER A 63 -25.77 -15.10 -6.62
C SER A 63 -24.33 -14.63 -6.84
N LEU A 64 -23.47 -14.89 -5.85
CA LEU A 64 -22.02 -14.66 -5.97
C LEU A 64 -21.30 -15.90 -6.48
N THR A 65 -21.89 -17.08 -6.29
CA THR A 65 -21.44 -18.37 -6.84
C THR A 65 -22.60 -19.07 -7.55
N TYR A 66 -22.27 -19.98 -8.47
CA TYR A 66 -23.22 -20.70 -9.33
C TYR A 66 -24.33 -21.45 -8.57
N ASP A 67 -24.12 -21.79 -7.30
CA ASP A 67 -24.95 -22.76 -6.57
C ASP A 67 -25.54 -22.23 -5.23
N SER A 68 -25.43 -20.93 -4.92
CA SER A 68 -26.01 -20.42 -3.65
C SER A 68 -26.50 -18.98 -3.70
N THR A 69 -27.63 -18.76 -3.02
CA THR A 69 -28.13 -17.40 -2.71
C THR A 69 -27.26 -16.81 -1.60
N PHE A 70 -26.62 -15.69 -1.90
CA PHE A 70 -25.90 -14.89 -0.94
C PHE A 70 -26.83 -13.84 -0.33
N VAL A 71 -26.87 -13.83 1.00
CA VAL A 71 -27.57 -12.82 1.82
C VAL A 71 -26.54 -12.24 2.78
N GLY A 72 -26.45 -10.91 2.83
CA GLY A 72 -25.39 -10.22 3.57
C GLY A 72 -25.22 -8.79 3.11
N TRP A 73 -23.99 -8.32 3.05
CA TRP A 73 -23.66 -6.95 2.69
C TRP A 73 -22.57 -6.86 1.63
N ASN A 74 -22.66 -5.85 0.77
CA ASN A 74 -21.58 -5.41 -0.09
C ASN A 74 -20.99 -4.14 0.50
N VAL A 75 -19.78 -4.27 1.06
CA VAL A 75 -18.97 -3.14 1.49
C VAL A 75 -18.12 -2.67 0.32
N THR A 76 -18.40 -1.47 -0.16
CA THR A 76 -17.63 -0.82 -1.22
C THR A 76 -16.61 0.15 -0.61
N ILE A 77 -15.34 -0.09 -0.89
CA ILE A 77 -14.20 0.72 -0.44
C ILE A 77 -13.51 1.28 -1.68
N LYS A 78 -13.55 2.60 -1.85
CA LYS A 78 -12.73 3.26 -2.88
C LYS A 78 -11.39 3.61 -2.28
N LEU A 79 -10.33 3.17 -2.94
CA LEU A 79 -8.94 3.42 -2.62
C LEU A 79 -8.36 4.47 -3.58
N LYS A 80 -7.49 5.33 -3.07
CA LYS A 80 -6.68 6.25 -3.86
C LYS A 80 -5.25 6.20 -3.36
N ASN A 81 -4.28 5.90 -4.23
CA ASN A 81 -2.88 6.12 -3.89
C ASN A 81 -2.54 7.60 -4.12
N THR A 82 -2.42 8.37 -3.04
CA THR A 82 -1.98 9.78 -3.03
C THR A 82 -0.48 9.93 -2.75
N GLY A 83 0.22 8.81 -2.52
CA GLY A 83 1.66 8.75 -2.34
C GLY A 83 2.44 9.00 -3.63
N SER A 84 3.76 9.12 -3.46
CA SER A 84 4.73 9.28 -4.57
C SER A 84 5.25 7.95 -5.10
N ALA A 85 5.01 6.84 -4.39
CA ALA A 85 5.39 5.48 -4.76
C ALA A 85 4.16 4.58 -4.97
N ASP A 86 4.34 3.52 -5.75
CA ASP A 86 3.32 2.47 -5.93
C ASP A 86 3.11 1.70 -4.62
N ALA A 87 1.90 1.18 -4.44
CA ALA A 87 1.47 0.50 -3.22
C ALA A 87 0.93 -0.88 -3.58
N THR A 88 1.22 -1.88 -2.76
CA THR A 88 0.65 -3.23 -2.92
C THR A 88 -0.05 -3.60 -1.63
N ILE A 89 -1.35 -3.89 -1.73
CA ILE A 89 -2.14 -4.46 -0.63
C ILE A 89 -1.90 -5.97 -0.62
N ASP A 90 -1.46 -6.48 0.53
CA ASP A 90 -1.11 -7.88 0.75
C ASP A 90 -2.08 -8.59 1.71
N ASP A 91 -2.77 -7.84 2.58
CA ASP A 91 -3.80 -8.41 3.46
C ASP A 91 -4.92 -7.41 3.76
N ILE A 92 -6.09 -7.94 4.09
CA ILE A 92 -7.26 -7.19 4.54
C ILE A 92 -7.85 -7.92 5.74
N PHE A 93 -8.24 -7.18 6.77
CA PHE A 93 -8.83 -7.71 7.99
C PHE A 93 -10.27 -7.24 8.13
N ILE A 94 -11.12 -8.13 8.64
CA ILE A 94 -12.49 -7.85 9.07
C ILE A 94 -12.55 -8.18 10.56
N ASN A 95 -12.89 -7.19 11.40
CA ASN A 95 -12.93 -7.33 12.85
C ASN A 95 -11.63 -7.94 13.44
N ASP A 96 -10.48 -7.50 12.92
CA ASP A 96 -9.14 -7.97 13.29
C ASP A 96 -8.82 -9.44 12.93
N VAL A 97 -9.68 -10.11 12.17
CA VAL A 97 -9.42 -11.43 11.58
C VAL A 97 -9.00 -11.23 10.11
N PRO A 98 -7.86 -11.79 9.68
CA PRO A 98 -7.40 -11.66 8.29
C PRO A 98 -8.35 -12.38 7.32
N LEU A 99 -8.37 -11.94 6.07
CA LEU A 99 -9.28 -12.50 5.06
C LEU A 99 -9.02 -14.00 4.81
N GLU A 100 -7.79 -14.45 4.98
CA GLU A 100 -7.37 -15.84 4.79
C GLU A 100 -7.98 -16.84 5.80
N ASP A 101 -8.33 -16.37 7.00
CA ASP A 101 -8.87 -17.20 8.07
C ASP A 101 -10.39 -17.42 7.95
N TYR A 102 -11.04 -16.74 7.01
CA TYR A 102 -12.48 -16.91 6.77
C TYR A 102 -12.78 -18.11 5.87
N ASP A 103 -13.78 -18.89 6.27
CA ASP A 103 -14.25 -20.04 5.50
C ASP A 103 -14.75 -19.62 4.11
N THR A 104 -14.49 -20.47 3.12
CA THR A 104 -15.00 -20.28 1.75
C THR A 104 -16.52 -20.13 1.78
N GLY A 105 -17.03 -19.02 1.24
CA GLY A 105 -18.46 -18.74 1.20
C GLY A 105 -19.01 -17.83 2.30
N THR A 106 -18.16 -17.40 3.24
CA THR A 106 -18.52 -16.38 4.24
C THR A 106 -18.12 -14.97 3.80
N VAL A 107 -16.96 -14.85 3.13
CA VAL A 107 -16.41 -13.59 2.64
C VAL A 107 -15.94 -13.75 1.19
N TYR A 108 -16.21 -12.73 0.37
CA TYR A 108 -15.65 -12.62 -0.99
C TYR A 108 -15.08 -11.23 -1.23
N LEU A 109 -13.98 -11.16 -1.98
CA LEU A 109 -13.33 -9.91 -2.37
C LEU A 109 -13.30 -9.79 -3.90
N TYR A 110 -13.69 -8.63 -4.41
CA TYR A 110 -13.54 -8.26 -5.81
C TYR A 110 -12.87 -6.90 -5.95
N VAL A 111 -12.08 -6.73 -7.01
CA VAL A 111 -11.32 -5.51 -7.30
C VAL A 111 -11.78 -4.92 -8.62
N ASP A 112 -12.09 -3.63 -8.63
CA ASP A 112 -12.49 -2.76 -9.74
C ASP A 112 -13.78 -3.15 -10.50
N ASN A 113 -14.13 -4.43 -10.57
CA ASN A 113 -15.36 -4.91 -11.17
C ASN A 113 -16.19 -5.70 -10.17
N CYS A 114 -17.48 -5.39 -10.12
CA CYS A 114 -18.45 -6.03 -9.24
C CYS A 114 -19.78 -6.07 -10.00
N SER A 115 -20.24 -7.27 -10.35
CA SER A 115 -21.61 -7.48 -10.80
C SER A 115 -22.22 -8.59 -9.95
N ALA A 116 -23.13 -8.21 -9.04
CA ALA A 116 -23.94 -9.17 -8.28
C ALA A 116 -25.01 -9.87 -9.14
N THR A 117 -25.14 -9.49 -10.42
CA THR A 117 -26.23 -9.91 -11.32
C THR A 117 -25.77 -10.62 -12.60
N THR A 118 -24.47 -10.63 -12.88
CA THR A 118 -23.89 -11.37 -14.00
C THR A 118 -22.52 -11.84 -13.60
N GLN A 119 -22.29 -13.15 -13.65
CA GLN A 119 -20.92 -13.68 -13.74
C GLN A 119 -20.25 -12.95 -14.90
N VAL A 120 -19.34 -12.04 -14.60
CA VAL A 120 -18.39 -11.56 -15.58
C VAL A 120 -17.15 -12.41 -15.35
N ASP A 121 -16.73 -13.13 -16.38
CA ASP A 121 -15.44 -13.83 -16.50
C ASP A 121 -14.28 -12.85 -16.30
N GLY A 122 -14.10 -12.36 -15.08
CA GLY A 122 -13.20 -11.27 -14.73
C GLY A 122 -12.65 -11.47 -13.34
N ASN A 123 -11.57 -12.26 -13.28
CA ASN A 123 -10.58 -12.32 -12.20
C ASN A 123 -11.15 -12.51 -10.78
N TRP A 124 -11.61 -13.74 -10.51
CA TRP A 124 -11.68 -14.28 -9.16
C TRP A 124 -10.31 -14.11 -8.48
N THR A 125 -10.23 -13.43 -7.34
CA THR A 125 -9.18 -13.73 -6.37
C THR A 125 -9.66 -14.93 -5.55
N ASP A 126 -9.60 -16.12 -6.17
CA ASP A 126 -10.03 -17.39 -5.59
C ASP A 126 -9.17 -17.84 -4.39
N SER A 127 -8.08 -17.13 -4.09
CA SER A 127 -7.25 -17.36 -2.93
C SER A 127 -7.20 -16.13 -2.03
N LEU A 128 -8.04 -16.12 -0.99
CA LEU A 128 -7.94 -15.20 0.15
C LEU A 128 -6.59 -15.35 0.89
N SER A 129 -5.87 -16.45 0.67
CA SER A 129 -4.57 -16.79 1.26
C SER A 129 -3.34 -16.16 0.57
N SER A 130 -3.52 -15.46 -0.55
CA SER A 130 -2.42 -14.74 -1.20
C SER A 130 -2.97 -13.55 -1.98
N LEU A 131 -3.24 -12.46 -1.26
CA LEU A 131 -3.71 -11.22 -1.84
C LEU A 131 -2.53 -10.40 -2.37
N SER A 132 -2.67 -9.85 -3.57
CA SER A 132 -1.71 -8.90 -4.15
C SER A 132 -2.47 -7.95 -5.04
N ILE A 133 -2.83 -6.79 -4.50
CA ILE A 133 -3.52 -5.74 -5.24
C ILE A 133 -2.59 -4.54 -5.37
N ASP A 134 -2.06 -4.37 -6.58
CA ASP A 134 -1.19 -3.25 -6.91
C ASP A 134 -2.00 -1.99 -7.22
N ILE A 135 -1.58 -0.85 -6.66
CA ILE A 135 -2.16 0.46 -6.87
C ILE A 135 -1.02 1.42 -7.20
N ASN A 136 -0.88 1.73 -8.49
CA ASN A 136 0.16 2.64 -8.94
C ASN A 136 -0.05 4.05 -8.38
N LYS A 137 1.01 4.86 -8.34
CA LYS A 137 0.93 6.23 -7.84
C LYS A 137 -0.16 7.02 -8.60
N GLY A 138 -1.04 7.68 -7.86
CA GLY A 138 -2.13 8.45 -8.44
C GLY A 138 -3.26 7.61 -9.05
N GLU A 139 -3.22 6.28 -8.95
CA GLU A 139 -4.32 5.40 -9.36
C GLU A 139 -5.41 5.34 -8.29
N SER A 140 -6.63 5.00 -8.73
CA SER A 140 -7.75 4.66 -7.86
C SER A 140 -8.18 3.23 -8.14
N LYS A 141 -8.43 2.46 -7.09
CA LYS A 141 -9.07 1.14 -7.18
C LYS A 141 -10.31 1.07 -6.31
N THR A 142 -11.26 0.20 -6.65
CA THR A 142 -12.44 -0.04 -5.81
C THR A 142 -12.44 -1.49 -5.35
N LEU A 143 -12.47 -1.71 -4.03
CA LEU A 143 -12.70 -3.02 -3.44
C LEU A 143 -14.19 -3.19 -3.15
N TYR A 144 -14.69 -4.37 -3.48
CA TYR A 144 -16.03 -4.82 -3.11
C TYR A 144 -15.86 -6.04 -2.22
N LEU A 145 -16.17 -5.86 -0.95
CA LEU A 145 -16.09 -6.89 0.06
C LEU A 145 -17.49 -7.37 0.40
N TYR A 146 -17.76 -8.62 0.08
CA TYR A 146 -19.03 -9.27 0.37
C TYR A 146 -18.91 -10.03 1.68
N ILE A 147 -19.76 -9.69 2.63
CA ILE A 147 -19.78 -10.28 3.98
C ILE A 147 -21.14 -10.94 4.17
N LYS A 148 -21.14 -12.25 4.46
CA LYS A 148 -22.37 -13.02 4.67
C LYS A 148 -23.00 -12.71 6.02
N ASP A 149 -24.32 -12.61 6.05
CA ASP A 149 -25.10 -12.40 7.27
C ASP A 149 -24.98 -13.58 8.25
N ASP A 150 -24.68 -13.27 9.51
CA ASP A 150 -24.54 -14.24 10.59
C ASP A 150 -25.82 -14.50 11.39
N SER A 151 -26.95 -13.89 11.00
CA SER A 151 -28.25 -14.13 11.66
C SER A 151 -28.67 -15.61 11.73
N GLY A 152 -28.05 -16.50 10.93
CA GLY A 152 -28.23 -17.95 10.96
C GLY A 152 -27.04 -18.76 11.51
N GLY A 153 -25.98 -18.13 12.04
CA GLY A 153 -24.76 -18.80 12.51
C GLY A 153 -23.94 -19.45 11.39
N GLN A 154 -24.07 -18.94 10.17
CA GLN A 154 -23.43 -19.45 8.94
C GLN A 154 -22.70 -18.33 8.18
N GLY A 155 -22.56 -17.16 8.80
CA GLY A 155 -21.96 -15.96 8.24
C GLY A 155 -20.69 -15.58 8.99
N VAL A 156 -20.32 -14.30 8.91
CA VAL A 156 -19.17 -13.77 9.66
C VAL A 156 -19.62 -13.38 11.06
N ASP A 157 -19.01 -13.97 12.09
CA ASP A 157 -19.38 -13.70 13.50
C ASP A 157 -19.39 -12.19 13.81
N GLY A 158 -20.48 -11.73 14.42
CA GLY A 158 -20.72 -10.32 14.75
C GLY A 158 -21.16 -9.42 13.58
N CYS A 159 -21.22 -9.94 12.36
CA CYS A 159 -21.81 -9.24 11.22
C CYS A 159 -23.32 -9.53 11.16
N THR A 160 -24.10 -8.64 11.78
CA THR A 160 -25.59 -8.63 11.76
C THR A 160 -26.08 -7.22 11.44
N SER A 161 -27.34 -7.08 11.02
CA SER A 161 -27.89 -5.77 10.65
C SER A 161 -27.78 -4.77 11.81
N GLY A 162 -27.25 -3.58 11.51
CA GLY A 162 -27.04 -2.51 12.48
C GLY A 162 -25.69 -2.54 13.21
N THR A 163 -24.87 -3.60 13.06
CA THR A 163 -23.52 -3.63 13.65
C THR A 163 -22.51 -2.82 12.82
N THR A 164 -21.43 -2.41 13.46
CA THR A 164 -20.31 -1.72 12.78
C THR A 164 -19.15 -2.69 12.65
N VAL A 165 -18.66 -2.85 11.43
CA VAL A 165 -17.52 -3.72 11.12
C VAL A 165 -16.27 -2.88 10.97
N ASN A 166 -15.19 -3.33 11.60
CA ASN A 166 -13.87 -2.74 11.42
C ASN A 166 -13.18 -3.41 10.24
N ILE A 167 -12.68 -2.61 9.31
CA ILE A 167 -11.95 -3.08 8.14
C ILE A 167 -10.57 -2.45 8.17
N LYS A 168 -9.53 -3.26 8.04
CA LYS A 168 -8.15 -2.80 8.02
C LYS A 168 -7.50 -3.31 6.76
N ILE A 169 -6.85 -2.43 6.02
CA ILE A 169 -6.11 -2.79 4.81
C ILE A 169 -4.63 -2.73 5.17
N HIS A 170 -3.93 -3.84 5.00
CA HIS A 170 -2.48 -3.93 5.16
C HIS A 170 -1.80 -3.81 3.80
N THR A 171 -0.65 -3.16 3.78
CA THR A 171 0.19 -3.09 2.60
C THR A 171 1.51 -3.79 2.84
N ALA A 172 2.11 -4.29 1.76
CA ALA A 172 3.43 -4.93 1.78
C ALA A 172 4.56 -4.02 2.31
N SER A 173 4.31 -2.71 2.41
CA SER A 173 5.21 -1.75 3.06
C SER A 173 5.11 -1.75 4.59
N GLY A 174 4.22 -2.58 5.17
CA GLY A 174 3.97 -2.71 6.61
C GLY A 174 3.05 -1.62 7.17
N ARG A 175 2.16 -1.05 6.35
CA ARG A 175 1.23 0.01 6.79
C ARG A 175 -0.21 -0.46 6.81
N ASP A 176 -0.92 0.02 7.82
CA ASP A 176 -2.34 -0.25 8.04
C ASP A 176 -3.20 0.97 7.77
N TYR A 177 -4.29 0.76 7.04
CA TYR A 177 -5.31 1.76 6.76
C TYR A 177 -6.66 1.28 7.34
N PRO A 178 -6.95 1.62 8.62
CA PRO A 178 -8.19 1.21 9.26
C PRO A 178 -9.37 2.10 8.82
N THR A 179 -10.53 1.48 8.68
CA THR A 179 -11.82 2.12 8.45
C THR A 179 -12.93 1.34 9.15
N HIS A 180 -14.09 1.94 9.31
CA HIS A 180 -15.25 1.29 9.89
C HIS A 180 -16.49 1.59 9.05
N VAL A 181 -17.39 0.63 8.97
CA VAL A 181 -18.63 0.76 8.22
C VAL A 181 -19.78 0.16 9.00
N LYS A 182 -20.90 0.87 9.05
CA LYS A 182 -22.14 0.36 9.62
C LYS A 182 -22.84 -0.52 8.58
N LEU A 183 -23.16 -1.74 8.97
CA LEU A 183 -23.99 -2.65 8.19
C LEU A 183 -25.46 -2.20 8.30
N PRO A 184 -26.13 -1.87 7.19
CA PRO A 184 -27.55 -1.51 7.21
C PRO A 184 -28.45 -2.68 7.62
#